data_AF-A0A651HIF0-F1
#
_entry.id   AF-A0A651HIF0-F1
#
_cell.length_a   1.000
_cell.length_b   1.000
_cell.length_c   1.000
_cell.angle_alpha   90.00
_cell.angle_beta   90.00
_cell.angle_gamma   90.00
#
_symmetry.space_group_name_H-M   'P 1'
#
loop_
_entity.id
_entity.type
_entity.pdbx_description
1 polymer ?
#
loop_
_entity_poly.entity_id
_entity_poly.type
_entity_poly.pdbx_seq_one_letter_code
_entity_poly.pdbx_strand_id
1 'polypeptide(L)'
;MSEARTRKFRQAAFVYLHVGILYLFAVVAMSRAGALPVERGPVGIWLLLGVAIVALVFWGLWSWQNAWFARAVWFVHALRIPALMQGAFFPDPESALSPSFHLTALFVVLVNLAMLARAGWDL
;
A
#
# COMPACT_ATOMS: atom_id res chain seq x y z
N MET A 1 2.30 14.51 23.69
CA MET A 1 2.43 14.64 22.21
C MET A 1 1.67 15.88 21.77
N SER A 2 2.19 16.67 20.81
CA SER A 2 1.46 17.84 20.30
C SER A 2 0.27 17.40 19.44
N GLU A 3 -0.83 18.18 19.46
CA GLU A 3 -2.01 17.89 18.63
C GLU A 3 -1.67 17.82 17.12
N ALA A 4 -0.68 18.60 16.67
CA ALA A 4 -0.25 18.61 15.29
C ALA A 4 0.34 17.25 14.88
N ARG A 5 1.19 16.65 15.73
CA ARG A 5 1.76 15.32 15.49
C ARG A 5 0.67 14.25 15.46
N THR A 6 -0.26 14.27 16.42
CA THR A 6 -1.40 13.33 16.45
C THR A 6 -2.23 13.40 15.16
N ARG A 7 -2.49 14.62 14.65
CA ARG A 7 -3.19 14.81 13.37
C ARG A 7 -2.43 14.18 12.19
N LYS A 8 -1.11 14.36 12.10
CA LYS A 8 -0.28 13.76 11.04
C LYS A 8 -0.38 12.23 11.04
N PHE A 9 -0.28 11.59 12.22
CA PHE A 9 -0.41 10.13 12.33
C PHE A 9 -1.81 9.62 11.95
N ARG A 10 -2.87 10.30 12.38
CA ARG A 10 -4.24 9.92 12.02
C ARG A 10 -4.52 10.09 10.53
N GLN A 11 -4.02 11.16 9.91
CA GLN A 11 -4.08 11.36 8.46
C GLN A 11 -3.37 10.22 7.72
N ALA A 12 -2.14 9.88 8.13
CA ALA A 12 -1.40 8.77 7.56
C ALA A 12 -2.14 7.43 7.72
N ALA A 13 -2.73 7.17 8.89
CA ALA A 13 -3.53 5.98 9.13
C ALA A 13 -4.73 5.89 8.17
N PHE A 14 -5.49 6.97 8.00
CA PHE A 14 -6.63 6.99 7.08
C PHE A 14 -6.21 6.81 5.62
N VAL A 15 -5.14 7.48 5.17
CA VAL A 15 -4.62 7.31 3.81
C VAL A 15 -4.19 5.86 3.59
N TYR A 16 -3.48 5.28 4.56
CA TYR A 16 -3.06 3.88 4.49
C TYR A 16 -4.25 2.92 4.40
N LEU A 17 -5.31 3.15 5.18
CA LEU A 17 -6.55 2.37 5.10
C LEU A 17 -7.18 2.45 3.70
N HIS A 18 -7.27 3.65 3.12
CA HIS A 18 -7.79 3.83 1.76
C HIS A 18 -6.96 3.06 0.72
N VAL A 19 -5.63 3.14 0.80
CA VAL A 19 -4.73 2.36 -0.07
C VAL A 19 -4.93 0.85 0.13
N GLY A 20 -5.10 0.40 1.38
CA GLY A 20 -5.42 -0.98 1.70
C GLY A 20 -6.71 -1.47 1.03
N ILE A 21 -7.76 -0.66 1.07
CA ILE A 21 -9.05 -0.95 0.41
C ILE A 21 -8.85 -1.04 -1.11
N LEU A 22 -8.14 -0.08 -1.73
CA LEU A 22 -7.86 -0.11 -3.16
C LEU A 22 -7.12 -1.39 -3.57
N TYR A 23 -6.17 -1.86 -2.76
CA TYR A 23 -5.48 -3.12 -3.04
C TYR A 23 -6.38 -4.34 -2.91
N LEU A 24 -7.26 -4.40 -1.91
CA LEU A 24 -8.21 -5.51 -1.79
C LEU A 24 -9.13 -5.57 -3.02
N PHE A 25 -9.64 -4.43 -3.47
CA PHE A 25 -10.45 -4.36 -4.70
C PHE A 25 -9.65 -4.72 -5.94
N ALA A 26 -8.39 -4.27 -6.04
CA ALA A 26 -7.52 -4.64 -7.15
C ALA A 26 -7.29 -6.16 -7.20
N VAL A 27 -7.04 -6.82 -6.06
CA VAL A 27 -6.88 -8.28 -5.99
C VAL A 27 -8.15 -8.99 -6.43
N VAL A 28 -9.33 -8.54 -5.99
CA VAL A 28 -10.60 -9.12 -6.44
C VAL A 28 -10.81 -8.93 -7.94
N ALA A 29 -10.52 -7.74 -8.47
CA ALA A 29 -10.64 -7.44 -9.89
C ALA A 29 -9.69 -8.30 -10.74
N MET A 30 -8.42 -8.39 -10.35
CA MET A 30 -7.40 -9.22 -11.01
C MET A 30 -7.76 -10.70 -10.93
N SER A 31 -8.30 -11.16 -9.80
CA SER A 31 -8.77 -12.54 -9.65
C SER A 31 -9.88 -12.88 -10.64
N ARG A 32 -10.84 -11.97 -10.85
CA ARG A 32 -11.95 -12.18 -11.79
C ARG A 32 -11.48 -12.12 -13.24
N ALA A 33 -10.44 -11.35 -13.52
CA ALA A 33 -9.82 -11.23 -14.84
C ALA A 33 -8.84 -12.37 -15.17
N GLY A 34 -8.61 -13.30 -14.25
CA GLY A 34 -7.61 -14.37 -14.44
C GLY A 34 -6.16 -13.89 -14.47
N ALA A 35 -5.89 -12.68 -13.95
CA ALA A 35 -4.58 -12.02 -13.98
C ALA A 35 -3.70 -12.34 -12.75
N LEU A 36 -4.18 -13.18 -11.83
CA LEU A 36 -3.41 -13.60 -10.65
C LEU A 36 -2.72 -14.94 -10.88
N PRO A 37 -1.46 -15.10 -10.44
CA PRO A 37 -0.75 -16.37 -10.53
C PRO A 37 -1.40 -17.41 -9.62
N VAL A 38 -1.89 -18.50 -10.22
CA VAL A 38 -2.63 -19.57 -9.52
C VAL A 38 -1.69 -20.38 -8.62
N GLU A 39 -0.40 -20.49 -8.97
CA GLU A 39 0.59 -21.23 -8.18
C GLU A 39 0.86 -20.63 -6.79
N ARG A 40 0.49 -19.37 -6.54
CA ARG A 40 0.69 -18.71 -5.23
C ARG A 40 -0.41 -19.02 -4.22
N GLY A 41 -1.33 -19.91 -4.55
CA GLY A 41 -2.38 -20.40 -3.67
C GLY A 41 -3.68 -19.59 -3.71
N PRO A 42 -4.67 -19.98 -2.88
CA PRO A 42 -6.01 -19.42 -2.93
C PRO A 42 -6.06 -17.90 -2.68
N VAL A 43 -6.72 -17.16 -3.58
CA VAL A 43 -6.90 -15.70 -3.48
C VAL A 43 -7.50 -15.27 -2.14
N GLY A 44 -8.41 -16.09 -1.57
CA GLY A 44 -9.04 -15.82 -0.27
C GLY A 44 -8.04 -15.69 0.88
N ILE A 45 -6.96 -16.47 0.89
CA ILE A 45 -5.91 -16.39 1.93
C ILE A 45 -5.17 -15.05 1.82
N TRP A 46 -4.84 -14.63 0.61
CA TRP A 46 -4.17 -13.35 0.36
C TRP A 46 -5.06 -12.15 0.73
N LEU A 47 -6.37 -12.23 0.49
CA LEU A 47 -7.32 -11.20 0.91
C LEU A 47 -7.39 -11.09 2.44
N LEU A 48 -7.50 -12.22 3.15
CA LEU A 48 -7.51 -12.24 4.62
C LEU A 48 -6.20 -11.68 5.20
N LEU A 49 -5.06 -12.09 4.65
CA LEU A 49 -3.76 -11.58 5.05
C LEU A 49 -3.64 -10.07 4.78
N GLY A 50 -4.13 -9.61 3.62
CA GLY A 50 -4.18 -8.19 3.27
C GLY A 50 -5.00 -7.38 4.27
N VAL A 51 -6.19 -7.84 4.63
CA VAL A 51 -7.04 -7.21 5.65
C VAL A 51 -6.33 -7.16 7.00
N ALA A 52 -5.70 -8.26 7.42
CA ALA A 52 -4.97 -8.33 8.69
C ALA A 52 -3.81 -7.32 8.74
N ILE A 53 -3.02 -7.23 7.67
CA ILE A 53 -1.91 -6.27 7.56
C ILE A 53 -2.44 -4.83 7.60
N VAL A 54 -3.51 -4.53 6.86
CA VAL A 54 -4.10 -3.19 6.83
C VAL A 54 -4.61 -2.79 8.21
N ALA A 55 -5.33 -3.69 8.89
CA ALA A 55 -5.83 -3.46 10.24
C ALA A 55 -4.68 -3.22 11.24
N LEU A 56 -3.62 -4.04 11.17
CA LEU A 56 -2.45 -3.91 12.05
C LEU A 56 -1.75 -2.57 11.87
N VAL A 57 -1.49 -2.17 10.61
CA VAL A 57 -0.79 -0.91 10.33
C VAL A 57 -1.67 0.29 10.69
N PHE A 58 -2.96 0.25 10.36
CA PHE A 58 -3.90 1.29 10.76
C PHE A 58 -3.92 1.46 12.29
N TRP A 59 -4.07 0.35 13.02
CA TRP A 59 -4.08 0.36 14.48
C TRP A 59 -2.77 0.88 15.08
N GLY A 60 -1.62 0.46 14.54
CA GLY A 60 -0.30 0.93 14.97
C GLY A 60 -0.09 2.43 14.74
N LEU A 61 -0.49 2.95 13.57
CA LEU A 61 -0.41 4.37 13.26
C LEU A 61 -1.39 5.20 14.12
N TRP A 62 -2.59 4.68 14.36
CA TRP A 62 -3.63 5.37 15.13
C TRP A 62 -3.31 5.43 16.62
N SER A 63 -2.90 4.30 17.20
CA SER A 63 -2.82 4.11 18.66
C SER A 63 -1.43 4.40 19.20
N TRP A 64 -0.37 3.91 18.55
CA TRP A 64 1.00 4.05 19.06
C TRP A 64 1.65 5.36 18.65
N GLN A 65 1.26 5.89 17.48
CA GLN A 65 1.76 7.15 16.91
C GLN A 65 3.29 7.24 16.94
N ASN A 66 3.96 6.11 16.69
CA ASN A 66 5.39 5.93 16.79
C ASN A 66 6.06 6.23 15.44
N ALA A 67 7.03 7.14 15.43
CA ALA A 67 7.76 7.54 14.24
C ALA A 67 8.54 6.37 13.61
N TRP A 68 9.20 5.53 14.41
CA TRP A 68 9.93 4.37 13.90
C TRP A 68 9.01 3.35 13.23
N PHE A 69 7.81 3.16 13.77
CA PHE A 69 6.81 2.32 13.14
C PHE A 69 6.39 2.88 11.77
N ALA A 70 6.08 4.18 11.70
CA ALA A 70 5.76 4.83 10.42
C ALA A 70 6.90 4.72 9.40
N ARG A 71 8.17 4.84 9.84
CA ARG A 71 9.36 4.67 8.98
C ARG A 71 9.52 3.25 8.47
N ALA A 72 9.29 2.24 9.32
CA ALA A 72 9.34 0.84 8.92
C ALA A 72 8.27 0.52 7.86
N VAL A 73 7.03 0.97 8.10
CA VAL A 73 5.93 0.82 7.12
C VAL A 73 6.25 1.57 5.83
N TRP A 74 6.78 2.78 5.92
CA TRP A 74 7.23 3.58 4.77
C TRP A 74 8.27 2.80 3.94
N PHE A 75 9.30 2.25 4.59
CA PHE A 75 10.36 1.52 3.92
C PHE A 75 9.83 0.28 3.19
N VAL A 76 8.99 -0.52 3.85
CA VAL A 76 8.38 -1.71 3.24
C VAL A 76 7.53 -1.35 2.02
N HIS A 77 6.79 -0.24 2.05
CA HIS A 77 6.02 0.22 0.88
C HIS A 77 6.90 0.77 -0.23
N ALA A 78 8.03 1.43 0.09
CA ALA A 78 8.95 1.97 -0.90
C ALA A 78 9.60 0.87 -1.76
N LEU A 79 9.79 -0.33 -1.20
CA LEU A 79 10.29 -1.50 -1.95
C LEU A 79 9.40 -1.92 -3.12
N ARG A 80 8.17 -1.41 -3.22
CA ARG A 80 7.27 -1.66 -4.35
C ARG A 80 7.59 -0.81 -5.58
N ILE A 81 8.27 0.31 -5.40
CA ILE A 81 8.52 1.28 -6.48
C ILE A 81 9.22 0.64 -7.68
N PRO A 82 10.30 -0.16 -7.53
CA PRO A 82 10.99 -0.74 -8.69
C PRO A 82 10.07 -1.60 -9.56
N ALA A 83 9.27 -2.48 -8.94
CA ALA A 83 8.35 -3.35 -9.67
C ALA A 83 7.24 -2.56 -10.39
N LEU A 84 6.71 -1.51 -9.74
CA LEU A 84 5.69 -0.65 -10.34
C LEU A 84 6.26 0.21 -11.48
N MET A 85 7.49 0.72 -11.34
CA MET A 85 8.18 1.43 -12.41
C MET A 85 8.46 0.52 -13.60
N GLN A 86 8.91 -0.71 -13.36
CA GLN A 86 9.12 -1.70 -14.41
C GLN A 86 7.83 -1.96 -15.19
N GLY A 87 6.72 -2.29 -14.51
CA GLY A 87 5.44 -2.55 -15.19
C GLY A 87 4.83 -1.31 -15.88
N ALA A 88 5.16 -0.10 -15.42
CA ALA A 88 4.66 1.15 -16.01
C ALA A 88 5.43 1.60 -17.26
N PHE A 89 6.76 1.49 -17.26
CA PHE A 89 7.62 2.07 -18.29
C PHE A 89 8.32 1.02 -19.17
N PHE A 90 8.46 -0.21 -18.68
CA PHE A 90 9.09 -1.33 -19.39
C PHE A 90 8.18 -2.56 -19.33
N PRO A 91 6.94 -2.47 -19.85
CA PRO A 91 5.97 -3.55 -19.75
C PRO A 91 6.43 -4.79 -20.52
N ASP A 92 6.26 -5.94 -19.90
CA ASP A 92 6.38 -7.23 -20.58
C ASP A 92 5.23 -7.36 -21.59
N PRO A 93 5.49 -7.69 -22.88
CA PRO A 93 4.45 -7.94 -23.87
C PRO A 93 3.42 -9.00 -23.45
N GLU A 94 3.80 -9.94 -22.59
CA GLU A 94 2.92 -11.00 -22.08
C GLU A 94 2.22 -10.63 -20.75
N SER A 95 2.44 -9.41 -20.23
CA SER A 95 1.83 -8.96 -18.98
C SER A 95 0.30 -8.90 -19.08
N ALA A 96 -0.38 -9.58 -18.16
CA ALA A 96 -1.84 -9.49 -18.02
C ALA A 96 -2.33 -8.10 -17.57
N LEU A 97 -1.45 -7.27 -17.02
CA LEU A 97 -1.78 -5.94 -16.49
C LEU A 97 -1.26 -4.84 -17.41
N SER A 98 -2.09 -3.82 -17.63
CA SER A 98 -1.72 -2.68 -18.46
C SER A 98 -0.65 -1.79 -17.79
N PRO A 99 0.14 -1.04 -18.59
CA PRO A 99 1.06 -0.05 -18.04
C PRO A 99 0.35 1.04 -17.22
N SER A 100 -0.86 1.42 -17.63
CA SER A 100 -1.69 2.40 -16.91
C SER A 100 -2.07 1.95 -15.52
N PHE A 101 -2.34 0.64 -15.32
CA PHE A 101 -2.61 0.09 -13.99
C PHE A 101 -1.40 0.27 -13.06
N HIS A 102 -0.19 -0.02 -13.56
CA HIS A 102 1.05 0.17 -12.81
C HIS A 102 1.32 1.65 -12.50
N LEU A 103 1.05 2.56 -13.45
CA LEU A 103 1.15 4.00 -13.22
C LEU A 103 0.19 4.49 -12.12
N THR A 104 -1.07 4.03 -12.15
CA THR A 104 -2.05 4.36 -11.10
C THR A 104 -1.62 3.82 -9.75
N ALA A 105 -1.17 2.56 -9.69
CA ALA A 105 -0.66 1.96 -8.46
C ALA A 105 0.59 2.70 -7.93
N LEU A 106 1.51 3.10 -8.82
CA LEU A 106 2.68 3.90 -8.47
C LEU A 106 2.27 5.24 -7.86
N PHE A 107 1.33 5.96 -8.47
CA PHE A 107 0.80 7.21 -7.94
C PHE A 107 0.20 7.04 -6.53
N VAL A 108 -0.65 6.02 -6.34
CA VAL A 108 -1.25 5.71 -5.04
C VAL A 108 -0.17 5.41 -3.98
N VAL A 109 0.86 4.63 -4.35
CA VAL A 109 1.99 4.33 -3.46
C VAL A 109 2.77 5.59 -3.10
N LEU A 110 3.06 6.47 -4.06
CA LEU A 110 3.77 7.72 -3.80
C LEU A 110 3.00 8.65 -2.85
N VAL A 111 1.69 8.76 -3.01
CA VAL A 111 0.83 9.51 -2.08
C VAL A 111 0.88 8.91 -0.67
N ASN A 112 0.78 7.58 -0.55
CA ASN A 112 0.87 6.90 0.74
C ASN A 112 2.23 7.14 1.42
N LEU A 113 3.33 7.02 0.65
CA LEU A 113 4.68 7.28 1.13
C LEU A 113 4.85 8.73 1.58
N ALA A 114 4.29 9.71 0.87
CA ALA A 114 4.34 11.11 1.31
C ALA A 114 3.64 11.31 2.67
N MET A 115 2.48 10.67 2.88
CA MET A 115 1.72 10.78 4.13
C MET A 115 2.41 10.06 5.29
N LEU A 116 2.97 8.88 5.05
CA LEU A 116 3.80 8.16 6.02
C LEU A 116 5.08 8.95 6.35
N ALA A 117 5.70 9.60 5.36
CA ALA A 117 6.89 10.43 5.58
C ALA A 117 6.59 11.61 6.52
N ARG A 118 5.43 12.27 6.31
CA ARG A 118 4.95 13.34 7.20
C ARG A 118 4.75 12.86 8.64
N ALA A 119 4.28 11.64 8.84
CA ALA A 119 4.14 11.07 10.19
C ALA A 119 5.49 10.62 10.80
N GLY A 120 6.44 10.17 9.98
CA GLY A 120 7.70 9.56 10.44
C GLY A 120 8.89 10.52 10.60
N TRP A 121 8.97 11.58 9.81
CA TRP A 121 10.14 12.49 9.78
C TRP A 121 9.80 13.96 10.05
N ASP A 122 8.59 14.40 9.72
CA ASP A 122 8.11 15.77 10.01
C ASP A 122 7.44 15.80 11.39
N LEU A 123 8.25 15.74 12.45
CA LEU A 123 7.82 15.63 13.85
C LEU A 123 7.69 16.99 14.56
#